data_AF-R1GF09-F1
#
_entry.id   AF-R1GF09-F1
#
_cell.length_a   1.000
_cell.length_b   1.000
_cell.length_c   1.000
_cell.angle_alpha   90.00
_cell.angle_beta   90.00
_cell.angle_gamma   90.00
#
_symmetry.space_group_name_H-M   'P 1'
#
loop_
_entity.id
_entity.type
_entity.pdbx_description
1 polymer ?
#
loop_
_entity_poly.entity_id
_entity_poly.type
_entity_poly.pdbx_seq_one_letter_code
_entity_poly.pdbx_strand_id
1 'polypeptide(L)'
;MARADLGVHLVGSLCGAETASDAFRKSTAAFPNRLRRLPDGEPGHRGGFTGFQREVLARHIPEAIRDWTLQTPGPAIPAAQLAATLAKLPSPLATGYDAAAIESYAAFAQLRAAGAIPARTRFQVCLPTAAGVMVFAATGYQAALEPVYERALVAALRGVLAAVPPADLAVQVDVASEIATLEGVYYPHCAPYYPGPVLAHVVERVRVLVDAVPPAVEYRGVEPGGVDGP
;
A
#
# COMPACT_ATOMS: atom_id res chain seq x y z
N MET A 1 21.60 26.37 -21.99
CA MET A 1 20.37 25.71 -21.53
C MET A 1 20.72 24.90 -20.29
N ALA A 2 20.29 25.32 -19.10
CA ALA A 2 20.44 24.49 -17.90
C ALA A 2 19.59 23.22 -18.10
N ARG A 3 20.18 22.03 -17.93
CA ARG A 3 19.40 20.78 -17.90
C ARG A 3 18.33 20.95 -16.82
N ALA A 4 17.07 20.72 -17.15
CA ALA A 4 16.04 20.57 -16.13
C ALA A 4 16.49 19.43 -15.21
N ASP A 5 16.66 19.71 -13.92
CA ASP A 5 17.08 18.69 -12.96
C ASP A 5 16.08 17.54 -12.99
N LEU A 6 16.54 16.33 -13.34
CA LEU A 6 15.70 15.14 -13.40
C LEU A 6 15.14 14.85 -12.00
N GLY A 7 13.82 14.82 -11.83
CA GLY A 7 13.20 14.45 -10.56
C GLY A 7 13.49 13.00 -10.16
N VAL A 8 13.35 12.69 -8.86
CA VAL A 8 13.44 11.31 -8.34
C VAL A 8 12.09 10.94 -7.73
N HIS A 9 11.59 9.75 -8.06
CA HIS A 9 10.42 9.15 -7.45
C HIS A 9 10.86 7.96 -6.60
N LEU A 10 10.49 8.00 -5.31
CA LEU A 10 10.78 6.93 -4.36
C LEU A 10 9.51 6.08 -4.19
N VAL A 11 9.68 4.77 -4.19
CA VAL A 11 8.59 3.78 -4.13
C VAL A 11 8.65 3.08 -2.78
N GLY A 12 7.74 3.45 -1.87
CA GLY A 12 7.54 2.75 -0.60
C GLY A 12 8.79 2.64 0.29
N SER A 13 9.19 1.39 0.56
CA SER A 13 10.20 1.04 1.55
C SER A 13 11.59 1.63 1.26
N LEU A 14 12.32 1.98 2.33
CA LEU A 14 13.74 2.32 2.26
C LEU A 14 14.56 1.33 3.07
N CYS A 15 15.38 0.52 2.40
CA CYS A 15 16.21 -0.48 3.06
C CYS A 15 17.14 0.16 4.10
N GLY A 16 17.16 -0.43 5.30
CA GLY A 16 18.03 0.00 6.39
C GLY A 16 17.59 1.29 7.09
N ALA A 17 16.35 1.76 6.88
CA ALA A 17 15.76 2.82 7.71
C ALA A 17 15.07 2.23 8.95
N GLU A 18 15.48 2.67 10.13
CA GLU A 18 14.89 2.19 11.40
C GLU A 18 13.66 3.00 11.84
N THR A 19 13.57 4.26 11.39
CA THR A 19 12.49 5.20 11.70
C THR A 19 12.14 6.04 10.47
N ALA A 20 10.96 6.65 10.46
CA ALA A 20 10.57 7.57 9.39
C ALA A 20 11.53 8.77 9.29
N SER A 21 11.96 9.31 10.44
CA SER A 21 12.96 10.40 10.50
C SER A 21 14.28 10.03 9.83
N ASP A 22 14.77 8.82 10.05
CA ASP A 22 15.97 8.30 9.42
C ASP A 22 15.77 8.13 7.91
N ALA A 23 14.64 7.57 7.49
CA ALA A 23 14.30 7.44 6.07
C ALA A 23 14.25 8.79 5.35
N PHE A 24 13.62 9.79 5.97
CA PHE A 24 13.53 11.14 5.43
C PHE A 24 14.92 11.76 5.26
N ARG A 25 15.76 11.73 6.30
CA ARG A 25 17.12 12.29 6.25
C ARG A 25 18.00 11.61 5.21
N LYS A 26 17.97 10.27 5.14
CA LYS A 26 18.71 9.48 4.14
C LYS A 26 18.28 9.86 2.72
N SER A 27 16.98 9.94 2.48
CA SER A 27 16.42 10.29 1.17
C SER A 27 16.79 11.71 0.74
N THR A 28 16.66 12.70 1.63
CA THR A 28 17.00 14.10 1.32
C THR A 28 18.50 14.30 1.13
N ALA A 29 19.34 13.54 1.84
CA ALA A 29 20.79 13.57 1.66
C ALA A 29 21.22 12.92 0.33
N ALA A 30 20.60 11.80 -0.05
CA ALA A 30 20.90 11.11 -1.31
C ALA A 30 20.41 11.89 -2.55
N PHE A 31 19.29 12.59 -2.44
CA PHE A 31 18.63 13.27 -3.55
C PHE A 31 18.32 14.75 -3.23
N PRO A 32 19.35 15.58 -2.97
CA PRO A 32 19.14 16.95 -2.56
C PRO A 32 18.34 17.72 -3.61
N ASN A 33 17.26 18.36 -3.17
CA ASN A 33 16.34 19.16 -4.01
C ASN A 33 15.64 18.43 -5.16
N ARG A 34 15.78 17.10 -5.30
CA ARG A 34 15.18 16.31 -6.40
C ARG A 34 13.89 15.56 -6.01
N LEU A 35 13.48 15.68 -4.76
CA LEU A 35 12.31 14.97 -4.20
C LEU A 35 11.10 15.90 -4.11
N ARG A 36 10.11 15.69 -5.00
CA ARG A 36 8.80 16.34 -4.89
C ARG A 36 7.93 15.68 -3.81
N ARG A 37 8.14 14.39 -3.57
CA ARG A 37 7.39 13.57 -2.62
C ARG A 37 8.36 12.70 -1.85
N LEU A 38 8.02 12.39 -0.61
CA LEU A 38 8.89 11.67 0.28
C LEU A 38 8.09 10.64 1.10
N PRO A 39 8.25 9.33 0.82
CA PRO A 39 7.64 8.28 1.62
C PRO A 39 8.34 8.13 2.98
N ASP A 40 7.64 7.56 3.95
CA ASP A 40 8.16 7.25 5.30
C ASP A 40 9.23 6.15 5.29
N GLY A 41 9.39 5.43 4.17
CA GLY A 41 10.34 4.34 4.02
C GLY A 41 9.91 3.04 4.70
N GLU A 42 8.68 2.95 5.20
CA GLU A 42 8.13 1.77 5.88
C GLU A 42 9.06 1.18 6.95
N PRO A 43 9.40 1.95 8.00
CA PRO A 43 10.46 1.58 8.94
C PRO A 43 10.13 0.35 9.79
N GLY A 44 11.18 -0.35 10.23
CA GLY A 44 11.09 -1.42 11.22
C GLY A 44 10.21 -2.59 10.76
N HIS A 45 9.21 -2.95 11.58
CA HIS A 45 8.32 -4.10 11.32
C HIS A 45 7.44 -3.93 10.06
N ARG A 46 7.32 -2.71 9.52
CA ARG A 46 6.64 -2.43 8.24
C ARG A 46 7.53 -2.63 7.03
N GLY A 47 8.82 -2.94 7.20
CA GLY A 47 9.72 -3.21 6.09
C GLY A 47 9.25 -4.41 5.25
N GLY A 48 9.46 -4.34 3.94
CA GLY A 48 9.02 -5.40 3.02
C GLY A 48 7.57 -5.26 2.57
N PHE A 49 7.10 -4.03 2.36
CA PHE A 49 5.81 -3.70 1.75
C PHE A 49 4.62 -4.22 2.59
N THR A 50 3.83 -5.14 2.06
CA THR A 50 2.61 -5.65 2.70
C THR A 50 2.87 -6.74 3.74
N GLY A 51 4.13 -7.12 3.99
CA GLY A 51 4.48 -8.25 4.87
C GLY A 51 3.85 -8.20 6.27
N PHE A 52 3.78 -7.02 6.89
CA PHE A 52 3.17 -6.84 8.21
C PHE A 52 1.66 -7.12 8.25
N GLN A 53 0.97 -7.06 7.10
CA GLN A 53 -0.45 -7.39 7.01
C GLN A 53 -0.74 -8.87 7.24
N ARG A 54 0.26 -9.75 7.02
CA ARG A 54 0.14 -11.15 7.43
C ARG A 54 -0.15 -11.27 8.93
N GLU A 55 0.53 -10.49 9.75
CA GLU A 55 0.37 -10.52 11.22
C GLU A 55 -0.96 -9.91 11.65
N VAL A 56 -1.39 -8.82 10.99
CA VAL A 56 -2.71 -8.21 11.19
C VAL A 56 -3.83 -9.24 10.99
N LEU A 57 -3.79 -9.99 9.87
CA LEU A 57 -4.78 -11.03 9.60
C LEU A 57 -4.62 -12.23 10.55
N ALA A 58 -3.39 -12.68 10.79
CA ALA A 58 -3.10 -13.87 11.62
C ALA A 58 -3.56 -13.72 13.07
N ARG A 59 -3.61 -12.48 13.59
CA ARG A 59 -4.12 -12.19 14.92
C ARG A 59 -5.60 -12.58 15.10
N HIS A 60 -6.38 -12.56 14.02
CA HIS A 60 -7.83 -12.79 14.06
C HIS A 60 -8.25 -14.11 13.40
N ILE A 61 -7.58 -14.48 12.30
CA ILE A 61 -7.94 -15.62 11.46
C ILE A 61 -6.69 -16.44 11.08
N PRO A 62 -5.91 -16.96 12.06
CA PRO A 62 -4.68 -17.68 11.78
C PRO A 62 -4.87 -18.89 10.86
N GLU A 63 -6.04 -19.54 10.91
CA GLU A 63 -6.38 -20.67 10.04
C GLU A 63 -6.60 -20.29 8.56
N ALA A 64 -6.78 -19.01 8.26
CA ALA A 64 -6.94 -18.47 6.91
C ALA A 64 -5.65 -17.85 6.37
N ILE A 65 -4.53 -17.99 7.09
CA ILE A 65 -3.22 -17.52 6.64
C ILE A 65 -2.56 -18.59 5.78
N ARG A 66 -1.94 -18.14 4.70
CA ARG A 66 -1.24 -19.00 3.77
C ARG A 66 -0.02 -19.64 4.39
N ASP A 67 0.07 -20.95 4.24
CA ASP A 67 1.30 -21.71 4.39
C ASP A 67 2.09 -21.69 3.07
N TRP A 68 3.28 -21.08 3.11
CA TRP A 68 4.17 -20.92 1.96
C TRP A 68 4.95 -22.19 1.61
N THR A 69 4.89 -23.22 2.45
CA THR A 69 5.52 -24.52 2.16
C THR A 69 4.68 -25.35 1.20
N LEU A 70 3.37 -25.08 1.09
CA LEU A 70 2.45 -25.78 0.22
C LEU A 70 2.70 -25.46 -1.26
N GLN A 71 2.98 -26.50 -2.04
CA GLN A 71 3.23 -26.39 -3.49
C GLN A 71 1.95 -26.52 -4.33
N THR A 72 0.82 -26.83 -3.70
CA THR A 72 -0.47 -27.00 -4.37
C THR A 72 -1.58 -26.29 -3.59
N PRO A 73 -2.64 -25.82 -4.26
CA PRO A 73 -3.86 -25.36 -3.60
C PRO A 73 -4.40 -26.39 -2.60
N GLY A 74 -4.86 -25.90 -1.44
CA GLY A 74 -5.61 -26.71 -0.49
C GLY A 74 -7.02 -27.06 -1.00
N PRO A 75 -7.75 -27.91 -0.26
CA PRO A 75 -9.13 -28.23 -0.60
C PRO A 75 -10.03 -26.99 -0.54
N ALA A 76 -11.16 -27.04 -1.26
CA ALA A 76 -12.16 -25.99 -1.19
C ALA A 76 -12.67 -25.80 0.25
N ILE A 77 -12.83 -24.55 0.66
CA ILE A 77 -13.32 -24.20 2.00
C ILE A 77 -14.85 -24.17 1.99
N PRO A 78 -15.54 -24.94 2.86
CA PRO A 78 -16.99 -24.89 2.96
C PRO A 78 -17.50 -23.48 3.31
N ALA A 79 -18.63 -23.07 2.73
CA ALA A 79 -19.19 -21.73 2.96
C ALA A 79 -19.47 -21.42 4.44
N ALA A 80 -19.90 -22.41 5.22
CA ALA A 80 -20.12 -22.25 6.66
C ALA A 80 -18.82 -21.98 7.43
N GLN A 81 -17.72 -22.67 7.05
CA GLN A 81 -16.40 -22.44 7.65
C GLN A 81 -15.88 -21.05 7.27
N LEU A 82 -16.02 -20.66 6.00
CA LEU A 82 -15.63 -19.34 5.51
C LEU A 82 -16.35 -18.21 6.28
N ALA A 83 -17.67 -18.32 6.44
CA ALA A 83 -18.47 -17.36 7.20
C ALA A 83 -18.05 -17.32 8.68
N ALA A 84 -17.85 -18.47 9.32
CA ALA A 84 -17.41 -18.56 10.70
C ALA A 84 -16.01 -17.93 10.93
N THR A 85 -15.09 -18.11 9.97
CA THR A 85 -13.76 -17.49 10.02
C THR A 85 -13.85 -15.97 9.85
N LEU A 86 -14.59 -15.46 8.85
CA LEU A 86 -14.72 -14.01 8.64
C LEU A 86 -15.44 -13.30 9.80
N ALA A 87 -16.35 -13.98 10.51
CA ALA A 87 -17.02 -13.45 11.69
C ALA A 87 -16.07 -13.14 12.86
N LYS A 88 -14.83 -13.66 12.84
CA LYS A 88 -13.80 -13.36 13.85
C LYS A 88 -13.11 -12.01 13.63
N LEU A 89 -13.24 -11.42 12.44
CA LEU A 89 -12.62 -10.15 12.11
C LEU A 89 -13.37 -8.99 12.79
N PRO A 90 -12.65 -8.02 13.38
CA PRO A 90 -13.28 -6.79 13.85
C PRO A 90 -13.83 -5.98 12.67
N SER A 91 -14.85 -5.17 12.96
CA SER A 91 -15.44 -4.24 12.00
C SER A 91 -15.50 -2.83 12.64
N PRO A 92 -14.64 -1.88 12.21
CA PRO A 92 -13.64 -2.01 11.15
C PRO A 92 -12.41 -2.84 11.55
N LEU A 93 -11.78 -3.48 10.57
CA LEU A 93 -10.45 -4.06 10.73
C LEU A 93 -9.41 -2.93 10.71
N ALA A 94 -8.54 -2.88 11.72
CA ALA A 94 -7.46 -1.91 11.76
C ALA A 94 -6.27 -2.45 10.95
N THR A 95 -5.99 -1.85 9.79
CA THR A 95 -4.84 -2.23 8.94
C THR A 95 -3.52 -1.66 9.47
N GLY A 96 -3.57 -0.57 10.24
CA GLY A 96 -2.40 0.12 10.78
C GLY A 96 -1.69 1.05 9.80
N TYR A 97 -2.16 1.17 8.55
CA TYR A 97 -1.58 2.10 7.56
C TYR A 97 -1.76 3.56 7.97
N ASP A 98 -2.94 3.91 8.49
CA ASP A 98 -3.28 5.25 8.95
C ASP A 98 -2.49 5.66 10.18
N ALA A 99 -2.48 4.82 11.21
CA ALA A 99 -1.73 5.08 12.44
C ALA A 99 -0.24 5.34 12.15
N ALA A 100 0.38 4.51 11.32
CA ALA A 100 1.78 4.67 10.93
C ALA A 100 2.02 5.92 10.06
N ALA A 101 1.12 6.24 9.14
CA ALA A 101 1.23 7.44 8.31
C ALA A 101 1.09 8.72 9.15
N ILE A 102 0.19 8.74 10.14
CA ILE A 102 -0.01 9.88 11.05
C ILE A 102 1.23 10.09 11.92
N GLU A 103 1.78 9.02 12.49
CA GLU A 103 3.03 9.07 13.26
C GLU A 103 4.20 9.60 12.39
N SER A 104 4.35 9.06 11.18
CA SER A 104 5.40 9.46 10.25
C SER A 104 5.24 10.90 9.76
N TYR A 105 4.00 11.37 9.58
CA TYR A 105 3.73 12.76 9.20
C TYR A 105 4.16 13.75 10.29
N ALA A 106 4.00 13.41 11.57
CA ALA A 106 4.50 14.25 12.66
C ALA A 106 6.02 14.45 12.56
N ALA A 107 6.78 13.38 12.29
CA ALA A 107 8.22 13.46 12.06
C ALA A 107 8.57 14.27 10.79
N PHE A 108 7.83 14.06 9.70
CA PHE A 108 7.98 14.80 8.46
C PHE A 108 7.82 16.31 8.69
N ALA A 109 6.74 16.72 9.37
CA ALA A 109 6.43 18.12 9.63
C ALA A 109 7.52 18.79 10.49
N GLN A 110 8.03 18.10 11.51
CA GLN A 110 9.13 18.58 12.34
C GLN A 110 10.42 18.79 11.54
N LEU A 111 10.80 17.83 10.69
CA LEU A 111 11.99 17.94 9.85
C LEU A 111 11.87 19.02 8.79
N ARG A 112 10.68 19.22 8.23
CA ARG A 112 10.40 20.33 7.30
C ARG A 112 10.50 21.69 7.99
N ALA A 113 9.93 21.83 9.20
CA ALA A 113 10.05 23.05 10.00
C ALA A 113 11.52 23.37 10.36
N ALA A 114 12.35 22.34 10.58
CA ALA A 114 13.79 22.47 10.82
C ALA A 114 14.62 22.72 9.54
N GLY A 115 13.99 22.79 8.36
CA GLY A 115 14.68 23.01 7.08
C GLY A 115 15.41 21.78 6.52
N ALA A 116 15.30 20.62 7.15
CA ALA A 116 15.92 19.38 6.68
C ALA A 116 15.18 18.78 5.46
N ILE A 117 13.88 19.05 5.35
CA ILE A 117 13.06 18.71 4.18
C ILE A 117 12.66 20.01 3.47
N PRO A 118 12.85 20.13 2.14
CA PRO A 118 12.43 21.31 1.39
C PRO A 118 10.93 21.60 1.57
N ALA A 119 10.56 22.88 1.73
CA ALA A 119 9.17 23.28 1.99
C ALA A 119 8.17 22.83 0.90
N ARG A 120 8.65 22.65 -0.34
CA ARG A 120 7.84 22.20 -1.49
C ARG A 120 7.58 20.69 -1.54
N THR A 121 8.25 19.91 -0.69
CA THR A 121 8.15 18.44 -0.69
C THR A 121 6.86 18.04 0.03
N ARG A 122 6.12 17.10 -0.56
CA ARG A 122 4.93 16.48 0.05
C ARG A 122 5.29 15.18 0.75
N PHE A 123 4.59 14.86 1.83
CA PHE A 123 4.61 13.56 2.48
C PHE A 123 3.85 12.54 1.62
N GLN A 124 4.50 11.43 1.28
CA GLN A 124 3.92 10.38 0.45
C GLN A 124 3.43 9.22 1.31
N VAL A 125 2.14 8.91 1.24
CA VAL A 125 1.57 7.70 1.82
C VAL A 125 1.39 6.67 0.70
N CYS A 126 1.98 5.50 0.89
CA CYS A 126 1.89 4.38 -0.04
C CYS A 126 0.93 3.33 0.53
N LEU A 127 -0.05 2.90 -0.25
CA LEU A 127 -1.03 1.89 0.12
C LEU A 127 -1.05 0.78 -0.94
N PRO A 128 -1.15 -0.50 -0.55
CA PRO A 128 -1.39 -1.56 -1.50
C PRO A 128 -2.85 -1.53 -1.98
N THR A 129 -3.17 -2.25 -3.05
CA THR A 129 -4.57 -2.66 -3.23
C THR A 129 -4.94 -3.83 -2.30
N ALA A 130 -6.24 -4.09 -2.14
CA ALA A 130 -6.69 -5.25 -1.38
C ALA A 130 -6.16 -6.58 -1.96
N ALA A 131 -6.08 -6.69 -3.29
CA ALA A 131 -5.52 -7.86 -3.97
C ALA A 131 -4.03 -8.06 -3.64
N GLY A 132 -3.28 -6.97 -3.48
CA GLY A 132 -1.88 -6.98 -3.06
C GLY A 132 -1.63 -7.69 -1.74
N VAL A 133 -2.61 -7.69 -0.83
CA VAL A 133 -2.57 -8.34 0.49
C VAL A 133 -3.14 -9.75 0.48
N MET A 134 -4.02 -10.08 -0.45
CA MET A 134 -4.63 -11.42 -0.55
C MET A 134 -3.62 -12.54 -0.81
N VAL A 135 -2.38 -12.21 -1.18
CA VAL A 135 -1.27 -13.16 -1.25
C VAL A 135 -0.94 -13.81 0.11
N PHE A 136 -1.34 -13.21 1.23
CA PHE A 136 -1.16 -13.80 2.56
C PHE A 136 -2.34 -14.66 3.01
N ALA A 137 -3.46 -14.63 2.30
CA ALA A 137 -4.62 -15.46 2.60
C ALA A 137 -4.46 -16.85 1.98
N ALA A 138 -4.79 -17.89 2.75
CA ALA A 138 -4.83 -19.26 2.28
C ALA A 138 -5.82 -19.40 1.10
N THR A 139 -5.50 -20.31 0.18
CA THR A 139 -6.32 -20.54 -1.01
C THR A 139 -7.77 -20.84 -0.63
N GLY A 140 -8.71 -20.15 -1.26
CA GLY A 140 -10.14 -20.27 -1.01
C GLY A 140 -10.73 -19.21 -0.08
N TYR A 141 -9.91 -18.51 0.71
CA TYR A 141 -10.37 -17.40 1.56
C TYR A 141 -10.34 -16.05 0.84
N GLN A 142 -9.49 -15.88 -0.17
CA GLN A 142 -9.17 -14.57 -0.75
C GLN A 142 -10.41 -13.82 -1.25
N ALA A 143 -11.25 -14.47 -2.05
CA ALA A 143 -12.43 -13.84 -2.65
C ALA A 143 -13.43 -13.29 -1.62
N ALA A 144 -13.55 -13.93 -0.46
CA ALA A 144 -14.47 -13.51 0.58
C ALA A 144 -13.85 -12.53 1.59
N LEU A 145 -12.53 -12.61 1.77
CA LEU A 145 -11.79 -11.71 2.64
C LEU A 145 -11.53 -10.34 1.97
N GLU A 146 -11.28 -10.32 0.66
CA GLU A 146 -10.91 -9.11 -0.08
C GLU A 146 -11.88 -7.94 0.14
N PRO A 147 -13.22 -8.10 0.05
CA PRO A 147 -14.14 -6.98 0.28
C PRO A 147 -14.11 -6.45 1.73
N VAL A 148 -13.81 -7.31 2.71
CA VAL A 148 -13.67 -6.89 4.11
C VAL A 148 -12.41 -6.04 4.27
N TYR A 149 -11.31 -6.50 3.68
CA TYR A 149 -10.02 -5.83 3.74
C TYR A 149 -10.00 -4.53 2.92
N GLU A 150 -10.67 -4.48 1.76
CA GLU A 150 -10.81 -3.27 0.95
C GLU A 150 -11.52 -2.15 1.71
N ARG A 151 -12.62 -2.46 2.42
CA ARG A 151 -13.28 -1.49 3.30
C ARG A 151 -12.36 -0.98 4.41
N ALA A 152 -11.51 -1.84 4.95
CA ALA A 152 -10.53 -1.49 5.97
C ALA A 152 -9.42 -0.58 5.42
N LEU A 153 -8.92 -0.85 4.21
CA LEU A 153 -7.96 0.03 3.52
C LEU A 153 -8.56 1.40 3.22
N VAL A 154 -9.80 1.47 2.73
CA VAL A 154 -10.49 2.74 2.48
C VAL A 154 -10.70 3.51 3.79
N ALA A 155 -11.03 2.83 4.88
CA ALA A 155 -11.13 3.45 6.20
C ALA A 155 -9.78 4.04 6.66
N ALA A 156 -8.68 3.30 6.47
CA ALA A 156 -7.34 3.80 6.78
C ALA A 156 -6.97 5.02 5.91
N LEU A 157 -7.23 4.97 4.59
CA LEU A 157 -7.01 6.13 3.71
C LEU A 157 -7.79 7.36 4.21
N ARG A 158 -9.06 7.19 4.61
CA ARG A 158 -9.86 8.28 5.19
C ARG A 158 -9.25 8.82 6.50
N GLY A 159 -8.69 7.95 7.34
CA GLY A 159 -7.96 8.36 8.54
C GLY A 159 -6.78 9.26 8.21
N VAL A 160 -5.98 8.90 7.20
CA VAL A 160 -4.86 9.74 6.71
C VAL A 160 -5.36 11.07 6.17
N LEU A 161 -6.38 11.04 5.31
CA LEU A 161 -6.96 12.25 4.69
C LEU A 161 -7.53 13.23 5.72
N ALA A 162 -8.02 12.73 6.86
CA ALA A 162 -8.52 13.56 7.95
C ALA A 162 -7.40 14.18 8.81
N ALA A 163 -6.25 13.51 8.90
CA ALA A 163 -5.16 13.90 9.78
C ALA A 163 -4.03 14.69 9.09
N VAL A 164 -3.84 14.51 7.79
CA VAL A 164 -2.76 15.15 7.02
C VAL A 164 -3.34 16.24 6.10
N PRO A 165 -2.82 17.48 6.14
CA PRO A 165 -3.28 18.55 5.27
C PRO A 165 -3.17 18.17 3.77
N PRO A 166 -4.19 18.43 2.94
CA PRO A 166 -4.17 18.05 1.53
C PRO A 166 -2.98 18.61 0.73
N ALA A 167 -2.54 19.84 1.06
CA ALA A 167 -1.39 20.48 0.42
C ALA A 167 -0.07 19.77 0.73
N ASP A 168 -0.01 19.04 1.84
CA ASP A 168 1.17 18.32 2.30
C ASP A 168 1.17 16.86 1.86
N LEU A 169 0.04 16.33 1.39
CA LEU A 169 -0.14 14.91 1.13
C LEU A 169 0.00 14.56 -0.36
N ALA A 170 0.65 13.43 -0.61
CA ALA A 170 0.58 12.67 -1.84
C ALA A 170 0.23 11.20 -1.53
N VAL A 171 -0.65 10.61 -2.32
CA VAL A 171 -1.05 9.19 -2.18
C VAL A 171 -0.53 8.40 -3.38
N GLN A 172 0.09 7.26 -3.10
CA GLN A 172 0.53 6.27 -4.07
C GLN A 172 -0.21 4.96 -3.81
N VAL A 173 -0.68 4.32 -4.90
CA VAL A 173 -1.26 2.98 -4.84
C VAL A 173 -0.29 1.99 -5.47
N ASP A 174 0.15 1.03 -4.67
CA ASP A 174 1.13 0.03 -5.06
C ASP A 174 0.45 -1.23 -5.61
N VAL A 175 0.93 -1.68 -6.76
CA VAL A 175 0.39 -2.81 -7.52
C VAL A 175 1.56 -3.74 -7.85
N ALA A 176 1.81 -4.73 -7.01
CA ALA A 176 3.01 -5.58 -7.09
C ALA A 176 2.63 -7.06 -7.20
N SER A 177 1.92 -7.61 -6.22
CA SER A 177 1.44 -9.00 -6.24
C SER A 177 0.52 -9.26 -7.44
N GLU A 178 -0.24 -8.24 -7.84
CA GLU A 178 -1.12 -8.23 -8.99
C GLU A 178 -0.37 -8.38 -10.32
N ILE A 179 0.80 -7.76 -10.43
CA ILE A 179 1.67 -7.91 -11.60
C ILE A 179 2.21 -9.34 -11.64
N ALA A 180 2.61 -9.90 -10.50
CA ALA A 180 3.00 -11.31 -10.42
C ALA A 180 1.85 -12.25 -10.87
N THR A 181 0.61 -11.95 -10.50
CA THR A 181 -0.57 -12.68 -10.98
C THR A 181 -0.79 -12.54 -12.48
N LEU A 182 -0.61 -11.34 -13.05
CA LEU A 182 -0.72 -11.08 -14.49
C LEU A 182 0.32 -11.84 -15.31
N GLU A 183 1.57 -11.84 -14.84
CA GLU A 183 2.69 -12.52 -15.49
C GLU A 183 2.68 -14.05 -15.27
N GLY A 184 1.74 -14.56 -14.47
CA GLY A 184 1.63 -16.00 -14.18
C GLY A 184 2.80 -16.57 -13.37
N VAL A 185 3.48 -15.72 -12.60
CA VAL A 185 4.64 -16.12 -11.78
C VAL A 185 4.24 -16.37 -10.33
N TYR A 186 5.12 -17.02 -9.56
CA TYR A 186 4.89 -17.36 -8.14
C TYR A 186 3.66 -18.23 -7.87
N TYR A 187 3.36 -19.20 -8.75
CA TYR A 187 2.34 -20.21 -8.47
C TYR A 187 2.75 -21.11 -7.27
N PRO A 188 1.81 -21.53 -6.40
CA PRO A 188 0.37 -21.20 -6.39
C PRO A 188 0.04 -19.87 -5.69
N HIS A 189 1.03 -19.16 -5.16
CA HIS A 189 0.82 -18.04 -4.26
C HIS A 189 0.23 -16.80 -4.97
N CYS A 190 0.64 -16.48 -6.19
CA CYS A 190 0.05 -15.39 -6.95
C CYS A 190 -0.99 -15.88 -7.99
N ALA A 191 -1.61 -17.06 -7.77
CA ALA A 191 -2.67 -17.53 -8.65
C ALA A 191 -3.95 -16.66 -8.55
N PRO A 192 -4.65 -16.40 -9.66
CA PRO A 192 -5.94 -15.73 -9.63
C PRO A 192 -6.97 -16.48 -8.75
N TYR A 193 -7.76 -15.74 -7.98
CA TYR A 193 -8.78 -16.30 -7.06
C TYR A 193 -10.20 -15.81 -7.35
N TYR A 194 -10.40 -15.11 -8.45
CA TYR A 194 -11.67 -14.51 -8.87
C TYR A 194 -11.97 -14.92 -10.32
N PRO A 195 -13.26 -14.95 -10.70
CA PRO A 195 -13.62 -15.19 -12.08
C PRO A 195 -13.29 -13.97 -12.95
N GLY A 196 -12.84 -14.23 -14.19
CA GLY A 196 -12.68 -13.19 -15.22
C GLY A 196 -11.23 -12.69 -15.40
N PRO A 197 -11.06 -11.62 -16.20
CA PRO A 197 -9.73 -11.12 -16.55
C PRO A 197 -9.01 -10.48 -15.36
N VAL A 198 -7.76 -10.92 -15.12
CA VAL A 198 -6.92 -10.42 -14.02
C VAL A 198 -6.77 -8.90 -14.06
N LEU A 199 -6.47 -8.34 -15.23
CA LEU A 199 -6.27 -6.90 -15.37
C LEU A 199 -7.51 -6.09 -14.97
N ALA A 200 -8.71 -6.54 -15.37
CA ALA A 200 -9.95 -5.86 -15.01
C ALA A 200 -10.16 -5.86 -13.49
N HIS A 201 -9.80 -6.97 -12.82
CA HIS A 201 -9.87 -7.05 -11.36
C HIS A 201 -8.91 -6.07 -10.69
N VAL A 202 -7.67 -6.02 -11.17
CA VAL A 202 -6.64 -5.12 -10.63
C VAL A 202 -7.03 -3.66 -10.79
N VAL A 203 -7.51 -3.27 -11.98
CA VAL A 203 -7.94 -1.89 -12.27
C VAL A 203 -9.06 -1.44 -11.33
N GLU A 204 -10.05 -2.29 -11.07
CA GLU A 204 -11.15 -1.94 -10.17
C GLU A 204 -10.67 -1.72 -8.72
N ARG A 205 -9.76 -2.57 -8.24
CA ARG A 205 -9.13 -2.43 -6.91
C ARG A 205 -8.30 -1.16 -6.78
N VAL A 206 -7.60 -0.77 -7.84
CA VAL A 206 -6.91 0.53 -7.90
C VAL A 206 -7.92 1.67 -7.82
N ARG A 207 -8.99 1.62 -8.66
CA ARG A 207 -10.02 2.65 -8.71
C ARG A 207 -10.69 2.91 -7.37
N VAL A 208 -10.99 1.87 -6.59
CA VAL A 208 -11.58 2.04 -5.24
C VAL A 208 -10.75 2.97 -4.36
N LEU A 209 -9.42 2.89 -4.42
CA LEU A 209 -8.54 3.78 -3.67
C LEU A 209 -8.42 5.15 -4.33
N VAL A 210 -8.29 5.21 -5.67
CA VAL A 210 -8.21 6.49 -6.41
C VAL A 210 -9.43 7.36 -6.18
N ASP A 211 -10.62 6.78 -6.32
CA ASP A 211 -11.90 7.49 -6.21
C ASP A 211 -12.15 7.96 -4.76
N ALA A 212 -11.43 7.39 -3.79
CA ALA A 212 -11.45 7.84 -2.40
C ALA A 212 -10.47 9.00 -2.11
N VAL A 213 -9.56 9.35 -3.02
CA VAL A 213 -8.64 10.49 -2.87
C VAL A 213 -9.32 11.78 -3.38
N PRO A 214 -9.48 12.82 -2.54
CA PRO A 214 -10.07 14.08 -2.96
C PRO A 214 -9.20 14.82 -4.00
N PRO A 215 -9.78 15.61 -4.92
CA PRO A 215 -9.03 16.35 -5.93
C PRO A 215 -7.95 17.31 -5.41
N ALA A 216 -8.06 17.73 -4.14
CA ALA A 216 -7.08 18.60 -3.48
C ALA A 216 -5.78 17.88 -3.07
N VAL A 217 -5.78 16.54 -3.03
CA VAL A 217 -4.64 15.71 -2.67
C VAL A 217 -3.95 15.22 -3.93
N GLU A 218 -2.61 15.20 -3.93
CA GLU A 218 -1.89 14.66 -5.09
C GLU A 218 -2.04 13.13 -5.14
N TYR A 219 -2.44 12.61 -6.29
CA TYR A 219 -2.50 11.17 -6.54
C TYR A 219 -1.52 10.77 -7.65
N ARG A 220 -0.86 9.62 -7.49
CA ARG A 220 -0.10 8.97 -8.57
C ARG A 220 -0.53 7.50 -8.69
N GLY A 221 -1.37 7.25 -9.68
CA GLY A 221 -1.45 5.99 -10.41
C GLY A 221 -0.74 6.18 -11.75
N VAL A 222 -0.57 5.11 -12.53
CA VAL A 222 -0.07 5.24 -13.92
C VAL A 222 -1.00 6.20 -14.66
N GLU A 223 -0.56 7.43 -14.90
CA GLU A 223 -1.31 8.34 -15.76
C GLU A 223 -1.22 7.81 -17.20
N PRO A 224 -2.33 7.76 -17.96
CA PRO A 224 -2.22 7.62 -19.39
C PRO A 224 -1.38 8.79 -19.86
N GLY A 225 -0.21 8.49 -20.44
CA GLY A 225 0.77 9.49 -20.82
C GLY A 225 0.10 10.64 -21.55
N GLY A 226 0.16 11.84 -20.96
CA GLY A 226 -0.02 13.07 -21.70
C GLY A 226 1.03 13.08 -22.78
N VAL A 227 0.62 12.81 -24.01
CA VAL A 227 1.42 13.09 -25.18
C VAL A 227 1.45 14.60 -25.25
N ASP A 228 2.48 15.21 -24.66
CA ASP A 228 2.83 16.59 -24.98
C ASP A 228 3.16 16.60 -26.48
N GLY A 229 2.20 17.09 -27.26
CA GLY A 229 2.37 17.38 -28.68
C GLY A 229 3.41 18.49 -28.90
N PRO A 230 3.91 18.62 -30.14
CA PRO A 230 5.08 19.43 -30.49
C PRO A 230 4.95 20.92 -30.14
#